data_AF-A0A7V8AK42-F1
#
_entry.id   AF-A0A7V8AK42-F1
#
_cell.length_a   1.000
_cell.length_b   1.000
_cell.length_c   1.000
_cell.angle_alpha   90.00
_cell.angle_beta   90.00
_cell.angle_gamma   90.00
#
_symmetry.space_group_name_H-M   'P 1'
#
loop_
_entity.id
_entity.type
_entity.pdbx_description
1 polymer ?
#
loop_
_entity_poly.entity_id
_entity_poly.type
_entity_poly.pdbx_seq_one_letter_code
_entity_poly.pdbx_strand_id
1 'polypeptide(L)'
;MLTFAVAVEEGHTAKAVEDSSPKPTTWVRVVLFGEKADDLAATLAKSDRVHCEGRLSLDHWVANDGTERHGLSVVATLVQPLGKIGKRRLR
;
A
#
# COMPACT_ATOMS: atom_id res chain seq x y z
N MET A 1 4.99 14.79 -3.39
CA MET A 1 3.80 13.92 -3.17
C MET A 1 4.14 12.54 -3.70
N LEU A 2 3.97 11.51 -2.87
CA LEU A 2 4.27 10.13 -3.22
C LEU A 2 2.98 9.30 -3.18
N THR A 3 2.66 8.64 -4.29
CA THR A 3 1.50 7.75 -4.40
C THR A 3 1.98 6.36 -4.82
N PHE A 4 1.57 5.34 -4.08
CA PHE A 4 1.88 3.95 -4.39
C PHE A 4 0.71 3.04 -4.01
N ALA A 5 0.74 1.80 -4.51
CA ALA A 5 -0.23 0.78 -4.15
C ALA A 5 0.45 -0.28 -3.28
N VAL A 6 -0.21 -0.68 -2.20
CA VAL A 6 0.22 -1.76 -1.31
C VAL A 6 -0.63 -2.98 -1.60
N ALA A 7 0.03 -4.10 -1.86
CA ALA A 7 -0.62 -5.40 -1.90
C ALA A 7 -0.76 -5.92 -0.45
N VAL A 8 -2.00 -6.17 -0.03
CA VAL A 8 -2.33 -6.73 1.27
C VAL A 8 -2.89 -8.13 1.06
N GLU A 9 -2.22 -9.13 1.62
CA GLU A 9 -2.71 -10.51 1.65
C GLU A 9 -3.51 -10.74 2.94
N GLU A 10 -4.67 -11.36 2.82
CA GLU A 10 -5.48 -11.72 3.98
C GLU A 10 -4.93 -12.98 4.65
N GLY A 11 -4.46 -12.83 5.89
CA GLY A 11 -4.06 -13.95 6.74
C GLY A 11 -5.22 -14.45 7.57
N HIS A 12 -5.87 -15.54 7.17
CA HIS A 12 -6.84 -16.23 8.01
C HIS A 12 -6.10 -17.14 9.01
N THR A 13 -6.42 -17.03 10.31
CA THR A 13 -5.95 -17.97 11.35
C THR A 13 -6.85 -19.19 11.50
N ALA A 14 -7.75 -19.45 10.53
CA ALA A 14 -8.58 -20.64 10.53
C ALA A 14 -7.66 -21.86 10.38
N LYS A 15 -7.86 -22.87 11.25
CA LYS A 15 -7.15 -24.15 11.23
C LYS A 15 -6.95 -24.60 9.78
N ALA A 16 -5.70 -24.86 9.42
CA ALA A 16 -5.29 -25.33 8.10
C ALA A 16 -6.11 -26.56 7.71
N VAL A 17 -7.24 -26.33 7.03
CA VAL A 17 -7.72 -27.24 6.01
C VAL A 17 -6.77 -27.05 4.86
N GLU A 18 -6.31 -28.16 4.31
CA GLU A 18 -5.33 -28.29 3.23
C GLU A 18 -5.91 -27.74 1.91
N ASP A 19 -6.27 -26.46 1.92
CA ASP A 19 -6.80 -25.75 0.77
C ASP A 19 -5.70 -24.81 0.28
N SER A 20 -4.98 -25.29 -0.74
CA SER A 20 -3.86 -24.61 -1.38
C SER A 20 -4.29 -23.49 -2.33
N SER A 21 -5.51 -23.00 -2.21
CA SER A 21 -6.04 -21.94 -3.06
C SER A 21 -5.25 -20.63 -2.88
N PRO A 22 -4.97 -19.90 -3.98
CA PRO A 22 -4.24 -18.65 -3.92
C PRO A 22 -5.02 -17.63 -3.08
N LYS A 23 -4.34 -17.03 -2.10
CA LYS A 23 -4.95 -16.04 -1.21
C LYS A 23 -5.36 -14.79 -1.99
N PRO A 24 -6.55 -14.22 -1.74
CA PRO A 24 -6.95 -12.98 -2.37
C PRO A 24 -5.99 -11.86 -1.95
N THR A 25 -5.59 -11.03 -2.93
CA THR A 25 -4.75 -9.85 -2.72
C THR A 25 -5.60 -8.61 -2.89
N THR A 26 -5.66 -7.78 -1.85
CA THR A 26 -6.32 -6.47 -1.90
C THR A 26 -5.28 -5.38 -2.19
N TRP A 27 -5.54 -4.58 -3.21
CA TRP A 27 -4.67 -3.45 -3.57
C TRP A 27 -5.19 -2.17 -2.93
N VAL A 28 -4.39 -1.59 -2.04
CA VAL A 28 -4.73 -0.35 -1.32
C VAL A 28 -3.88 0.78 -1.87
N ARG A 29 -4.52 1.86 -2.35
CA ARG A 29 -3.83 3.08 -2.76
C ARG A 29 -3.44 3.88 -1.51
N VAL A 30 -2.18 4.28 -1.43
CA VAL A 30 -1.64 5.11 -0.35
C VAL A 30 -1.08 6.40 -0.94
N VAL A 31 -1.41 7.52 -0.31
CA VAL A 31 -0.96 8.87 -0.70
C VAL A 31 -0.25 9.50 0.49
N LEU A 32 0.99 9.92 0.29
CA LEU A 32 1.82 10.62 1.29
C LEU A 32 2.23 11.99 0.78
N PHE A 33 2.18 12.99 1.67
CA PHE A 33 2.46 14.39 1.37
C PHE A 33 3.63 14.93 2.21
N GLY A 34 4.11 16.12 1.83
CA GLY A 34 5.17 16.85 2.53
C GLY A 34 6.55 16.22 2.37
N GLU A 35 7.49 16.68 3.20
CA GLU A 35 8.91 16.28 3.20
C GLU A 35 9.11 14.76 3.33
N LYS A 36 8.29 14.11 4.17
CA LYS A 36 8.32 12.64 4.34
C LYS A 36 8.11 11.90 3.01
N ALA A 37 7.30 12.45 2.12
CA ALA A 37 7.07 11.85 0.80
C ALA A 37 8.34 11.87 -0.06
N ASP A 38 9.09 12.96 0.01
CA ASP A 38 10.29 13.17 -0.80
C ASP A 38 11.45 12.28 -0.29
N ASP A 39 11.59 12.16 1.04
CA ASP A 39 12.55 11.24 1.67
C ASP A 39 12.29 9.78 1.30
N LEU A 40 11.01 9.36 1.35
CA LEU A 40 10.62 8.00 1.02
C LEU A 40 10.72 7.70 -0.48
N ALA A 41 10.47 8.69 -1.35
CA ALA A 41 10.57 8.52 -2.80
C ALA A 41 11.97 8.06 -3.24
N ALA A 42 13.02 8.51 -2.56
CA ALA A 42 14.40 8.10 -2.86
C ALA A 42 14.78 6.69 -2.37
N THR A 43 14.03 6.13 -1.40
CA THR A 43 14.46 4.91 -0.68
C THR A 43 13.46 3.76 -0.71
N LEU A 44 12.24 3.99 -1.21
CA LEU A 44 11.21 2.98 -1.36
C LEU A 44 11.25 2.38 -2.76
N ALA A 45 11.44 1.06 -2.85
CA ALA A 45 11.44 0.33 -4.11
C ALA A 45 10.22 -0.59 -4.22
N LYS A 46 9.93 -1.05 -5.45
CA LYS A 46 8.95 -2.11 -5.66
C LYS A 46 9.33 -3.34 -4.81
N SER A 47 8.33 -4.01 -4.24
CA SER A 47 8.46 -5.18 -3.38
C SER A 47 8.95 -4.91 -1.95
N ASP A 48 9.25 -3.66 -1.60
CA ASP A 48 9.45 -3.30 -0.20
C ASP A 48 8.16 -3.51 0.60
N ARG A 49 8.29 -4.18 1.73
CA ARG A 49 7.20 -4.30 2.70
C ARG A 49 7.13 -2.98 3.46
N VAL A 50 5.94 -2.47 3.67
CA VAL A 50 5.72 -1.19 4.34
C VAL A 50 4.63 -1.33 5.38
N HIS A 51 4.81 -0.61 6.48
CA HIS A 51 3.77 -0.27 7.43
C HIS A 51 3.25 1.13 7.10
N CYS A 52 1.94 1.28 7.01
CA CYS A 52 1.31 2.56 6.69
C CYS A 52 0.25 2.88 7.74
N GLU A 53 0.28 4.08 8.28
CA GLU A 53 -0.77 4.64 9.14
C GLU A 53 -1.33 5.90 8.48
N GLY A 54 -2.61 6.15 8.68
CA GLY A 54 -3.27 7.31 8.12
C GLY A 54 -4.78 7.25 8.27
N ARG A 55 -5.46 8.02 7.42
CA ARG A 55 -6.92 8.05 7.34
C ARG A 55 -7.40 7.53 5.99
N LEU A 56 -8.56 6.90 6.00
CA LEU A 56 -9.27 6.53 4.77
C LEU A 56 -9.94 7.78 4.16
N SER A 57 -9.79 7.95 2.85
CA SER A 57 -10.42 9.01 2.06
C SER A 57 -11.19 8.38 0.93
N LEU A 58 -12.42 8.86 0.71
CA LEU A 58 -13.25 8.50 -0.42
C LEU A 58 -13.21 9.66 -1.41
N ASP A 59 -12.59 9.42 -2.56
CA ASP A 59 -12.47 10.40 -3.62
C ASP A 59 -13.58 10.18 -4.65
N HIS A 60 -14.22 11.25 -5.08
CA HIS A 60 -15.29 11.24 -6.08
C HIS A 60 -14.85 12.07 -7.29
N TRP A 61 -14.97 11.51 -8.50
CA TRP A 61 -14.69 12.26 -9.73
C TRP A 61 -15.60 11.81 -10.86
N VAL A 62 -15.86 12.72 -11.79
CA VAL A 62 -16.57 12.42 -13.03
C VAL A 62 -15.54 12.02 -14.07
N ALA A 63 -15.69 10.83 -14.65
CA ALA A 63 -14.84 10.38 -15.73
C ALA A 63 -15.21 11.09 -17.05
N ASN A 64 -14.34 11.01 -18.07
CA ASN A 64 -14.56 11.68 -19.36
C ASN A 64 -15.85 11.21 -20.07
N ASP A 65 -16.36 10.04 -19.72
CA ASP A 65 -17.61 9.46 -20.21
C ASP A 65 -18.86 9.99 -19.47
N GLY A 66 -18.69 10.89 -18.49
CA GLY A 66 -19.77 11.45 -17.67
C GLY A 66 -20.16 10.58 -16.46
N THR A 67 -19.53 9.42 -16.28
CA THR A 67 -19.84 8.50 -15.17
C THR A 67 -19.19 8.98 -13.87
N GLU A 68 -19.96 9.02 -12.79
CA GLU A 68 -19.41 9.22 -11.44
C GLU A 68 -18.62 7.98 -11.00
N ARG A 69 -17.39 8.21 -10.52
CA ARG A 69 -16.52 7.17 -9.98
C ARG A 69 -16.11 7.50 -8.56
N HIS A 70 -15.90 6.44 -7.80
CA HIS A 70 -15.44 6.48 -6.43
C HIS A 70 -14.09 5.76 -6.31
N GLY A 71 -13.19 6.32 -5.52
CA GLY A 71 -11.89 5.72 -5.25
C GLY A 71 -11.58 5.79 -3.77
N LEU A 72 -11.16 4.65 -3.21
CA LEU A 72 -10.74 4.58 -1.83
C LEU A 72 -9.22 4.73 -1.75
N SER A 73 -8.76 5.67 -0.94
CA SER A 73 -7.33 5.93 -0.75
C SER A 73 -7.01 6.10 0.74
N VAL A 74 -5.79 5.72 1.13
CA VAL A 74 -5.25 6.00 2.46
C VAL A 74 -4.38 7.23 2.36
N VAL A 75 -4.78 8.33 3.01
CA VAL A 75 -3.94 9.51 3.20
C VAL A 75 -3.04 9.22 4.41
N ALA A 76 -1.79 8.86 4.14
CA ALA A 76 -0.84 8.40 5.13
C ALA A 76 -0.25 9.57 5.93
N THR A 77 -0.15 9.39 7.25
CA THR A 77 0.59 10.24 8.18
C THR A 77 1.98 9.67 8.46
N LEU A 78 2.11 8.34 8.42
CA LEU A 78 3.36 7.61 8.63
C LEU A 78 3.47 6.48 7.62
N VAL A 79 4.64 6.35 7.00
CA VAL A 79 5.02 5.20 6.20
C VAL A 79 6.39 4.74 6.66
N GLN A 80 6.49 3.47 7.08
CA GLN A 80 7.73 2.89 7.56
C GLN A 80 8.05 1.61 6.76
N PRO A 81 9.15 1.59 6.00
CA PRO A 81 9.61 0.37 5.35
C PRO A 81 10.01 -0.69 6.38
N LEU A 82 9.59 -1.93 6.16
CA LEU A 82 9.82 -3.08 7.01
C LEU A 82 10.92 -3.97 6.43
N GLY A 83 11.61 -4.71 7.29
CA GLY A 83 12.58 -5.74 6.86
C GLY A 83 13.82 -5.18 6.15
N LYS A 84 14.18 -3.91 6.38
CA LYS A 84 15.43 -3.31 5.89
C LYS A 84 16.68 -3.83 6.64
N ILE A 85 16.51 -4.43 7.82
CA ILE A 85 17.59 -5.10 8.58
C ILE A 85 17.85 -6.46 7.92
N GLY A 86 19.05 -6.64 7.35
CA GLY A 86 19.51 -7.90 6.75
C GLY A 86 19.47 -7.97 5.22
N LYS A 87 18.67 -7.14 4.54
CA LYS A 87 18.61 -7.10 3.06
C LYS A 87 19.76 -6.34 2.38
N ARG A 88 20.58 -5.60 3.14
CA ARG A 88 21.73 -4.83 2.62
C ARG A 88 23.04 -5.63 2.59
N ARG A 89 22.95 -6.95 2.44
CA ARG A 89 24.09 -7.84 2.27
C ARG A 89 23.82 -8.67 1.02
N LEU A 90 24.38 -8.22 -0.10
CA LEU A 90 24.78 -8.93 -1.31
C LEU A 90 24.87 -7.90 -2.45
N ARG A 91 26.04 -7.27 -2.54
CA ARG A 91 26.70 -6.98 -3.81
C ARG A 91 28.16 -7.39 -3.64
#